data_AF-A0A2P8FRU9-F1
#
_entry.id   AF-A0A2P8FRU9-F1
#
_cell.length_a   1.000
_cell.length_b   1.000
_cell.length_c   1.000
_cell.angle_alpha   90.00
_cell.angle_beta   90.00
_cell.angle_gamma   90.00
#
_symmetry.space_group_name_H-M   'P 1'
#
loop_
_entity.id
_entity.type
_entity.pdbx_description
1 polymer ?
#
loop_
_entity_poly.entity_id
_entity_poly.type
_entity_poly.pdbx_seq_one_letter_code
_entity_poly.pdbx_strand_id
1 'polypeptide(L)'
;MNKENFWFYSGLITFSLVLGLMIGASNSPVIGALVTGVIGAGMAFLGLFFDRKKEDLKDINIPRPSAGAIGKAVTLFSVLLCVGVYLGVLYRNFEPTASSSKFVWENQNAPSTAYEAIDWILVKENLIKRGFTEQQVKALYNIRIAERNANKATQSNDSYSEAMPYYKMLQTVAIAEKKTNRGPASE
;
A
#
# COMPACT_ATOMS: atom_id res chain seq x y z
N MET A 1 -12.95 -40.90 5.55
CA MET A 1 -12.82 -39.63 6.31
C MET A 1 -14.24 -39.16 6.65
N ASN A 2 -14.57 -39.01 7.93
CA ASN A 2 -15.94 -38.62 8.33
C ASN A 2 -16.25 -37.19 7.83
N LYS A 3 -17.51 -36.91 7.47
CA LYS A 3 -17.94 -35.59 6.97
C LYS A 3 -17.53 -34.45 7.91
N GLU A 4 -17.62 -34.65 9.22
CA GLU A 4 -17.23 -33.67 10.24
C GLU A 4 -15.74 -33.35 10.20
N ASN A 5 -14.88 -34.37 10.05
CA ASN A 5 -13.44 -34.16 9.91
C ASN A 5 -13.11 -33.41 8.63
N PHE A 6 -13.83 -33.69 7.54
CA PHE A 6 -13.63 -32.97 6.27
C PHE A 6 -13.90 -31.47 6.40
N TRP A 7 -15.04 -31.08 7.00
CA TRP A 7 -15.37 -29.68 7.23
C TRP A 7 -14.37 -28.99 8.16
N PHE A 8 -13.94 -29.68 9.23
CA PHE A 8 -12.96 -29.15 10.17
C PHE A 8 -11.61 -28.87 9.50
N TYR A 9 -11.05 -29.86 8.79
CA TYR A 9 -9.75 -29.68 8.12
C TYR A 9 -9.84 -28.68 6.97
N SER A 10 -10.94 -28.66 6.21
CA SER A 10 -11.15 -27.66 5.16
C SER A 10 -11.18 -26.25 5.74
N GLY A 11 -11.91 -26.03 6.85
CA GLY A 11 -11.94 -24.74 7.53
C GLY A 11 -10.58 -24.33 8.05
N LEU A 12 -9.84 -25.25 8.65
CA LEU A 12 -8.49 -25.02 9.16
C LEU A 12 -7.50 -24.65 8.04
N ILE A 13 -7.57 -25.32 6.90
CA ILE A 13 -6.74 -25.03 5.72
C ILE A 13 -7.06 -23.63 5.19
N THR A 14 -8.32 -23.34 4.92
CA THR A 14 -8.72 -22.03 4.37
C THR A 14 -8.37 -20.90 5.34
N PHE A 15 -8.65 -21.08 6.62
CA PHE A 15 -8.38 -20.06 7.64
C PHE A 15 -6.87 -19.79 7.80
N SER A 16 -6.04 -20.83 7.92
CA SER A 16 -4.58 -20.68 8.06
C SER A 16 -3.94 -20.00 6.84
N LEU A 17 -4.36 -20.36 5.63
CA LEU A 17 -3.87 -19.75 4.40
C LEU A 17 -4.28 -18.28 4.28
N VAL A 18 -5.55 -17.95 4.52
CA VAL A 18 -6.04 -16.56 4.45
C VAL A 18 -5.34 -15.71 5.50
N LEU A 19 -5.21 -16.22 6.73
CA LEU A 19 -4.52 -15.53 7.82
C LEU A 19 -3.04 -15.29 7.46
N GLY A 20 -2.36 -16.34 6.97
CA GLY A 20 -0.97 -16.23 6.53
C GLY A 20 -0.80 -15.23 5.39
N LEU A 21 -1.67 -15.26 4.38
CA LEU A 21 -1.67 -14.31 3.26
C LEU A 21 -1.85 -12.88 3.75
N MET A 22 -2.81 -12.63 4.64
CA MET A 22 -3.04 -11.30 5.21
C MET A 22 -1.83 -10.78 5.98
N ILE A 23 -1.16 -11.66 6.75
CA ILE A 23 0.07 -11.30 7.47
C ILE A 23 1.19 -11.00 6.48
N GLY A 24 1.40 -11.85 5.47
CA GLY A 24 2.49 -11.71 4.50
C GLY A 24 2.32 -10.53 3.53
N ALA A 25 1.09 -10.22 3.13
CA ALA A 25 0.78 -9.10 2.23
C ALA A 25 0.74 -7.74 2.96
N SER A 26 0.67 -7.74 4.29
CA SER A 26 0.60 -6.52 5.09
C SER A 26 1.96 -5.89 5.33
N ASN A 27 2.05 -4.56 5.13
CA ASN A 27 3.17 -3.73 5.59
C ASN A 27 2.95 -3.14 7.00
N SER A 28 1.84 -3.49 7.66
CA SER A 28 1.43 -2.87 8.92
C SER A 28 1.64 -3.79 10.13
N PRO A 29 2.39 -3.33 11.16
CA PRO A 29 2.49 -4.01 12.46
C PRO A 29 1.13 -4.27 13.12
N VAL A 30 0.11 -3.48 12.74
CA VAL A 30 -1.25 -3.56 13.28
C VAL A 30 -1.89 -4.92 13.01
N ILE A 31 -1.61 -5.54 11.85
CA ILE A 31 -2.21 -6.83 11.51
C ILE A 31 -1.64 -7.96 12.40
N GLY A 32 -0.36 -7.91 12.76
CA GLY A 32 0.22 -8.83 13.75
C GLY A 32 -0.43 -8.69 15.14
N ALA A 33 -0.61 -7.46 15.60
CA ALA A 33 -1.26 -7.16 16.87
C ALA A 33 -2.75 -7.57 16.87
N LEU A 34 -3.48 -7.32 15.79
CA LEU A 34 -4.89 -7.65 15.65
C LEU A 34 -5.11 -9.17 15.62
N VAL A 35 -4.30 -9.92 14.88
CA VAL A 35 -4.37 -11.39 14.85
C VAL A 35 -4.10 -11.97 16.23
N THR A 36 -3.08 -11.46 16.92
CA THR A 36 -2.74 -11.90 18.29
C THR A 36 -3.88 -11.57 19.26
N GLY A 37 -4.49 -10.39 19.14
CA GLY A 37 -5.64 -9.97 19.94
C GLY A 37 -6.88 -10.82 19.71
N VAL A 38 -7.22 -11.15 18.46
CA VAL A 38 -8.38 -11.99 18.13
C VAL A 38 -8.19 -13.42 18.63
N ILE A 39 -6.99 -14.00 18.45
CA ILE A 39 -6.67 -15.33 18.99
C ILE A 39 -6.74 -15.33 20.52
N GLY A 40 -6.16 -14.32 21.16
CA GLY A 40 -6.19 -14.17 22.62
C GLY A 40 -7.62 -14.04 23.16
N ALA A 41 -8.46 -13.22 22.52
CA ALA A 41 -9.87 -13.05 22.88
C ALA A 41 -10.67 -14.35 22.66
N GLY A 42 -10.43 -15.07 21.56
CA GLY A 42 -11.06 -16.36 21.30
C GLY A 42 -10.69 -17.43 22.33
N MET A 43 -9.43 -17.49 22.75
CA MET A 43 -8.96 -18.39 23.80
C MET A 43 -9.53 -18.01 25.17
N ALA A 44 -9.59 -16.72 25.51
CA ALA A 44 -10.22 -16.24 26.74
C ALA A 44 -11.71 -16.59 26.78
N PHE A 45 -12.42 -16.39 25.65
CA PHE A 45 -13.83 -16.75 25.51
C PHE A 45 -14.03 -18.26 25.68
N LEU A 46 -13.24 -19.10 24.99
CA LEU A 46 -13.29 -20.56 25.16
C LEU A 46 -13.00 -20.97 26.61
N GLY A 47 -12.00 -20.35 27.26
CA GLY A 47 -11.69 -20.60 28.67
C GLY A 47 -12.89 -20.35 29.59
N LEU A 48 -13.62 -19.25 29.39
CA LEU A 48 -14.81 -18.92 30.17
C LEU A 48 -15.95 -19.95 30.02
N PHE A 49 -16.12 -20.55 28.84
CA PHE A 49 -17.14 -21.59 28.63
C PHE A 49 -16.70 -22.99 29.05
N PHE A 50 -15.41 -23.31 28.95
CA PHE A 50 -14.89 -24.62 29.34
C PHE A 50 -14.76 -24.76 30.86
N ASP A 51 -14.43 -23.69 31.60
CA ASP A 51 -14.37 -23.75 33.07
C ASP A 51 -15.76 -23.74 33.71
N ARG A 52 -16.72 -22.98 33.17
CA ARG A 52 -18.12 -22.99 33.67
C ARG A 52 -18.85 -24.31 33.47
N LYS A 53 -18.42 -25.12 32.50
CA LYS A 53 -19.04 -26.41 32.17
C LYS A 53 -18.56 -27.59 33.01
N LYS A 54 -17.57 -27.42 33.89
CA LYS A 54 -17.11 -28.52 34.77
C LYS A 54 -18.09 -28.86 35.88
N GLU A 55 -18.98 -27.94 36.26
CA GLU A 55 -19.92 -28.18 37.37
C GLU A 55 -21.26 -28.81 36.95
N ASP A 56 -21.69 -28.65 35.69
CA ASP A 56 -22.99 -29.15 35.19
C ASP A 56 -22.93 -30.28 34.13
N LEU A 57 -21.75 -30.74 33.71
CA LEU A 57 -21.60 -31.71 32.61
C LEU A 57 -21.16 -33.12 33.05
N LYS A 58 -21.84 -33.73 34.03
CA LYS A 58 -21.63 -35.16 34.33
C LYS A 58 -22.13 -36.09 33.22
N ASP A 59 -23.04 -35.64 32.33
CA ASP A 59 -23.71 -36.53 31.36
C ASP A 59 -23.52 -36.17 29.87
N ILE A 60 -22.77 -35.12 29.51
CA ILE A 60 -22.46 -34.87 28.10
C ILE A 60 -21.13 -35.51 27.76
N ASN A 61 -21.20 -36.70 27.16
CA ASN A 61 -20.07 -37.44 26.63
C ASN A 61 -19.52 -36.73 25.38
N ILE A 62 -18.86 -35.58 25.59
CA ILE A 62 -18.14 -34.87 24.54
C ILE A 62 -16.90 -35.72 24.24
N PRO A 63 -16.78 -36.32 23.05
CA PRO A 63 -15.62 -37.12 22.71
C PRO A 63 -14.39 -36.22 22.81
N ARG A 64 -13.54 -36.47 23.81
CA ARG A 64 -12.29 -35.73 23.97
C ARG A 64 -11.44 -36.00 22.73
N PRO A 65 -11.08 -34.97 21.95
CA PRO A 65 -10.21 -35.18 20.81
C PRO A 65 -8.90 -35.79 21.30
N SER A 66 -8.43 -36.84 20.62
CA SER A 66 -7.18 -37.48 21.01
C SER A 66 -6.04 -36.46 20.90
N ALA A 67 -5.09 -36.51 21.84
CA ALA A 67 -3.93 -35.61 21.82
C ALA A 67 -3.19 -35.64 20.47
N GLY A 68 -3.16 -36.80 19.81
CA GLY A 68 -2.60 -36.96 18.47
C GLY A 68 -3.39 -36.24 17.37
N ALA A 69 -4.72 -36.12 17.47
CA ALA A 69 -5.52 -35.35 16.52
C ALA A 69 -5.27 -33.84 16.67
N ILE A 70 -5.16 -33.35 17.90
CA ILE A 70 -4.81 -31.95 18.18
C ILE A 70 -3.41 -31.64 17.63
N GLY A 71 -2.41 -32.50 17.92
CA GLY A 71 -1.05 -32.32 17.42
C GLY A 71 -0.97 -32.26 15.89
N LYS A 72 -1.72 -33.12 15.19
CA LYS A 72 -1.83 -33.10 13.72
C LYS A 72 -2.48 -31.82 13.20
N ALA A 73 -3.53 -31.32 13.86
CA ALA A 73 -4.20 -30.08 13.47
C ALA A 73 -3.28 -28.85 13.66
N VAL A 74 -2.55 -28.79 14.77
CA VAL A 74 -1.60 -27.70 15.06
C VAL A 74 -0.44 -27.69 14.08
N THR A 75 0.17 -28.84 13.82
CA THR A 75 1.27 -28.95 12.84
C THR A 75 0.81 -28.56 11.44
N LEU A 76 -0.36 -29.04 11.01
CA LEU A 76 -0.96 -28.66 9.73
C LEU A 76 -1.23 -27.15 9.64
N PHE A 77 -1.78 -26.56 10.70
CA PHE A 77 -2.03 -25.12 10.79
C PHE A 77 -0.74 -24.32 10.66
N SER A 78 0.31 -24.69 11.40
CA SER A 78 1.61 -24.01 11.36
C SER A 78 2.24 -24.04 9.96
N VAL A 79 2.25 -25.20 9.30
CA VAL A 79 2.82 -25.34 7.95
C VAL A 79 2.06 -24.48 6.95
N LEU A 80 0.73 -24.52 6.96
CA LEU A 80 -0.10 -23.76 6.02
C LEU A 80 -0.04 -22.26 6.28
N LEU A 81 0.08 -21.84 7.54
CA LEU A 81 0.30 -20.45 7.89
C LEU A 81 1.63 -19.95 7.33
N CYS A 82 2.72 -20.72 7.46
CA CYS A 82 4.02 -20.37 6.86
C CYS A 82 3.94 -20.26 5.34
N VAL A 83 3.25 -21.20 4.67
CA VAL A 83 3.03 -21.15 3.22
C VAL A 83 2.22 -19.91 2.83
N GLY A 84 1.15 -19.60 3.56
CA GLY A 84 0.34 -18.41 3.34
C GLY A 84 1.14 -17.12 3.50
N VAL A 85 1.98 -17.02 4.53
CA VAL A 85 2.88 -15.87 4.74
C VAL A 85 3.86 -15.74 3.57
N TYR A 86 4.49 -16.85 3.17
CA TYR A 86 5.42 -16.85 2.04
C TYR A 86 4.75 -16.37 0.75
N LEU A 87 3.55 -16.88 0.44
CA LEU A 87 2.76 -16.44 -0.71
C LEU A 87 2.35 -14.97 -0.61
N GLY A 88 2.01 -14.48 0.59
CA GLY A 88 1.68 -13.08 0.82
C GLY A 88 2.87 -12.15 0.60
N VAL A 89 4.06 -12.57 1.04
CA VAL A 89 5.32 -11.85 0.78
C VAL A 89 5.66 -11.85 -0.71
N LEU A 90 5.50 -12.99 -1.38
CA LEU A 90 5.68 -13.06 -2.83
C LEU A 90 4.71 -12.14 -3.55
N TYR A 91 3.42 -12.15 -3.18
CA TYR A 91 2.40 -11.27 -3.75
C TYR A 91 2.77 -9.80 -3.55
N ARG A 92 3.26 -9.42 -2.36
CA ARG A 92 3.73 -8.05 -2.09
C ARG A 92 4.91 -7.67 -2.97
N ASN A 93 5.88 -8.57 -3.12
CA ASN A 93 7.09 -8.32 -3.89
C ASN A 93 6.89 -8.54 -5.40
N PHE A 94 5.70 -8.99 -5.81
CA PHE A 94 5.30 -9.11 -7.21
C PHE A 94 4.90 -7.73 -7.73
N GLU A 95 5.84 -6.79 -7.74
CA GLU A 95 5.68 -5.57 -8.52
C GLU A 95 5.81 -5.93 -10.01
N PRO A 96 4.80 -5.69 -10.85
CA PRO A 96 4.95 -5.82 -12.29
C PRO A 96 5.85 -4.69 -12.75
N THR A 97 7.18 -4.91 -12.71
CA THR A 97 8.26 -3.99 -13.12
C THR A 97 7.74 -2.56 -13.13
N ALA A 98 7.45 -1.99 -11.96
CA ALA A 98 7.11 -0.58 -11.90
C ALA A 98 8.33 0.09 -12.50
N SER A 99 8.20 0.54 -13.75
CA SER A 99 9.27 1.20 -14.50
C SER A 99 9.82 2.20 -13.52
N SER A 100 11.04 1.94 -13.01
CA SER A 100 11.64 2.72 -11.94
C SER A 100 11.37 4.16 -12.31
N SER A 101 10.50 4.87 -11.57
CA SER A 101 10.07 6.20 -11.99
C SER A 101 11.32 7.05 -11.92
N LYS A 102 12.01 7.15 -13.05
CA LYS A 102 13.31 7.78 -13.11
C LYS A 102 13.06 9.22 -12.75
N PHE A 103 13.69 9.68 -11.68
CA PHE A 103 13.56 11.09 -11.31
C PHE A 103 14.03 11.92 -12.49
N VAL A 104 13.40 13.08 -12.72
CA VAL A 104 13.73 13.91 -13.89
C VAL A 104 15.21 14.31 -13.88
N TRP A 105 15.79 14.41 -12.67
CA TRP A 105 17.20 14.74 -12.40
C TRP A 105 18.12 13.53 -12.23
N GLU A 106 17.70 12.32 -12.61
CA GLU A 106 18.58 11.16 -12.56
C GLU A 106 19.77 11.39 -13.52
N ASN A 107 20.96 11.56 -12.93
CA ASN A 107 22.24 11.98 -13.54
C ASN A 107 22.44 13.50 -13.74
N GLN A 108 21.74 14.35 -12.99
CA GLN A 108 21.89 15.81 -13.05
C GLN A 108 21.91 16.45 -11.65
N ASN A 109 22.14 17.77 -11.61
CA ASN A 109 22.10 18.52 -10.37
C ASN A 109 20.71 18.44 -9.75
N ALA A 110 20.61 17.81 -8.59
CA ALA A 110 19.35 17.69 -7.86
C ALA A 110 18.74 19.06 -7.51
N PRO A 111 17.42 19.09 -7.27
CA PRO A 111 16.74 20.24 -6.67
C PRO A 111 17.43 20.67 -5.37
N SER A 112 17.45 21.97 -5.12
CA SER A 112 18.14 22.54 -3.94
C SER A 112 17.36 22.31 -2.63
N THR A 113 16.04 22.14 -2.73
CA THR A 113 15.16 21.95 -1.57
C THR A 113 14.23 20.76 -1.80
N ALA A 114 13.77 20.16 -0.70
CA ALA A 114 12.79 19.07 -0.76
C ALA A 114 11.46 19.53 -1.40
N TYR A 115 11.05 20.77 -1.15
CA TYR A 115 9.85 21.36 -1.75
C TYR A 115 9.95 21.46 -3.28
N GLU A 116 11.09 21.89 -3.80
CA GLU A 116 11.34 21.95 -5.24
C GLU A 116 11.34 20.55 -5.85
N ALA A 117 11.90 19.54 -5.16
CA ALA A 117 11.87 18.16 -5.61
C ALA A 117 10.43 17.62 -5.70
N ILE A 118 9.59 17.88 -4.70
CA ILE A 118 8.19 17.46 -4.69
C ILE A 118 7.40 18.16 -5.80
N ASP A 119 7.61 19.46 -6.00
CA ASP A 119 6.97 20.22 -7.07
C ASP A 119 7.32 19.63 -8.46
N TRP A 120 8.59 19.30 -8.70
CA TRP A 120 9.01 18.68 -9.95
C TRP A 120 8.45 17.27 -10.17
N ILE A 121 8.23 16.49 -9.11
CA ILE A 121 7.54 15.20 -9.22
C ILE A 121 6.10 15.41 -9.70
N LEU A 122 5.38 16.37 -9.09
CA LEU A 122 4.01 16.71 -9.49
C LEU A 122 3.93 17.29 -10.91
N VAL A 123 4.91 18.12 -11.30
CA VAL A 123 5.02 18.66 -12.66
C VAL A 123 5.25 17.53 -13.66
N LYS A 124 6.19 16.60 -13.38
CA LYS A 124 6.44 15.42 -14.23
C LYS A 124 5.15 14.65 -14.46
N GLU A 125 4.44 14.29 -13.39
CA GLU A 125 3.19 13.54 -13.50
C GLU A 125 2.13 14.27 -14.32
N ASN A 126 1.97 15.59 -14.12
CA ASN A 126 0.99 16.38 -14.86
C ASN A 126 1.35 16.51 -16.35
N LEU A 127 2.63 16.64 -16.68
CA LEU A 127 3.10 16.70 -18.06
C LEU A 127 2.93 15.34 -18.75
N ILE A 128 3.28 14.23 -18.09
CA ILE A 128 3.06 12.89 -18.64
C ILE A 128 1.57 12.64 -18.89
N LYS A 129 0.69 13.02 -17.95
CA LYS A 129 -0.77 12.93 -18.13
C LYS A 129 -1.29 13.73 -19.32
N ARG A 130 -0.57 14.77 -19.74
CA ARG A 130 -0.89 15.59 -20.92
C ARG A 130 -0.26 15.08 -22.21
N GLY A 131 0.41 13.93 -22.18
CA GLY A 131 1.03 13.30 -23.34
C GLY A 131 2.45 13.75 -23.64
N PHE A 132 3.10 14.50 -22.73
CA PHE A 132 4.52 14.80 -22.88
C PHE A 132 5.37 13.55 -22.60
N THR A 133 6.40 13.35 -23.42
CA THR A 133 7.38 12.28 -23.25
C THR A 133 8.35 12.60 -22.11
N GLU A 134 8.93 11.58 -21.49
CA GLU A 134 9.91 11.78 -20.41
C GLU A 134 11.13 12.60 -20.85
N GLN A 135 11.53 12.49 -22.12
CA GLN A 135 12.62 13.27 -22.71
C GLN A 135 12.30 14.77 -22.75
N GLN A 136 11.06 15.13 -23.06
CA GLN A 136 10.60 16.53 -23.07
C GLN A 136 10.56 17.11 -21.65
N VAL A 137 10.10 16.32 -20.67
CA VAL A 137 10.12 16.74 -19.25
C VAL A 137 11.57 16.94 -18.77
N LYS A 138 12.49 16.06 -19.17
CA LYS A 138 13.91 16.21 -18.86
C LYS A 138 14.54 17.44 -19.52
N ALA A 139 14.17 17.74 -20.76
CA ALA A 139 14.60 18.96 -21.44
C ALA A 139 14.11 20.23 -20.70
N LEU A 140 12.87 20.22 -20.21
CA LEU A 140 12.33 21.33 -19.43
C LEU A 140 13.10 21.54 -18.11
N TYR A 141 13.44 20.45 -17.45
CA TYR A 141 14.25 20.50 -16.23
C TYR A 141 15.68 21.02 -16.47
N ASN A 142 16.28 20.69 -17.62
CA ASN A 142 17.59 21.23 -18.02
C ASN A 142 17.58 22.75 -18.13
N ILE A 143 16.51 23.31 -18.71
CA ILE A 143 16.33 24.76 -18.83
C ILE A 143 16.32 25.38 -17.43
N ARG A 144 15.59 24.78 -16.49
CA ARG A 144 15.55 25.26 -15.10
C ARG A 144 16.92 25.23 -14.42
N ILE A 145 17.71 24.18 -14.62
CA ILE A 145 19.08 24.12 -14.09
C ILE A 145 19.94 25.25 -14.70
N ALA A 146 19.82 25.49 -16.01
CA ALA A 146 20.56 26.55 -16.70
C ALA A 146 20.20 27.94 -16.16
N GLU A 147 18.91 28.24 -15.97
CA GLU A 147 18.43 29.48 -15.33
C GLU A 147 18.98 29.64 -13.93
N ARG A 148 18.94 28.59 -13.10
CA ARG A 148 19.47 28.64 -11.73
C ARG A 148 20.97 28.93 -11.73
N ASN A 149 21.72 28.33 -12.64
CA ASN A 149 23.16 28.54 -12.74
C ASN A 149 23.47 29.97 -13.24
N ALA A 150 22.67 30.49 -14.18
CA ALA A 150 22.78 31.87 -14.64
C ALA A 150 22.48 32.86 -13.50
N ASN A 151 21.41 32.66 -12.74
CA ASN A 151 21.02 33.57 -11.65
C ASN A 151 22.01 33.55 -10.47
N LYS A 152 22.64 32.40 -10.21
CA LYS A 152 23.74 32.31 -9.23
C LYS A 152 24.95 33.15 -9.63
N ALA A 153 25.21 33.32 -10.93
CA ALA A 153 26.30 34.17 -11.42
C ALA A 153 26.00 35.66 -11.27
N THR A 154 24.73 36.06 -11.25
CA THR A 154 24.29 37.46 -11.25
C THR A 154 23.90 38.02 -9.88
N GLN A 155 24.02 37.25 -8.79
CA GLN A 155 23.55 37.63 -7.44
C GLN A 155 22.09 38.13 -7.39
N SER A 156 21.23 37.75 -8.35
CA SER A 156 19.80 38.06 -8.26
C SER A 156 19.14 37.09 -7.26
N ASN A 157 18.31 37.62 -6.38
CA ASN A 157 17.60 36.88 -5.33
C ASN A 157 16.37 36.13 -5.87
N ASP A 158 16.44 35.60 -7.09
CA ASP A 158 15.39 34.76 -7.69
C ASP A 158 15.49 33.34 -7.15
N SER A 159 15.34 33.21 -5.83
CA SER A 159 15.14 31.92 -5.16
C SER A 159 13.73 31.41 -5.43
N TYR A 160 13.62 30.08 -5.53
CA TYR A 160 12.34 29.38 -5.68
C TYR A 160 11.31 29.90 -4.65
N SER A 161 10.16 30.35 -5.14
CA SER A 161 9.11 30.91 -4.29
C SER A 161 8.09 29.83 -3.94
N GLU A 162 8.06 29.45 -2.66
CA GLU A 162 7.08 28.49 -2.13
C GLU A 162 5.63 28.98 -2.28
N ALA A 163 5.43 30.29 -2.40
CA ALA A 163 4.11 30.89 -2.60
C ALA A 163 3.53 30.60 -4.00
N MET A 164 4.38 30.30 -5.00
CA MET A 164 3.97 30.04 -6.39
C MET A 164 4.65 28.78 -6.96
N PRO A 165 4.23 27.58 -6.55
CA PRO A 165 4.80 26.34 -7.08
C PRO A 165 4.39 26.12 -8.54
N TYR A 166 5.28 25.50 -9.32
CA TYR A 166 5.13 25.28 -10.76
C TYR A 166 3.92 24.40 -11.09
N TYR A 167 3.61 23.39 -10.26
CA TYR A 167 2.45 22.53 -10.49
C TYR A 167 1.13 23.32 -10.54
N LYS A 168 0.99 24.42 -9.79
CA LYS A 168 -0.23 25.24 -9.79
C LYS A 168 -0.40 26.03 -11.09
N MET A 169 0.70 26.49 -11.70
CA MET A 169 0.67 27.20 -12.99
C MET A 169 0.16 26.30 -14.12
N LEU A 170 0.45 25.00 -14.04
CA LEU A 170 -0.04 24.04 -15.02
C LEU A 170 -1.54 23.78 -14.88
N GLN A 171 -2.11 23.84 -13.67
CA GLN A 171 -3.54 23.63 -13.43
C GLN A 171 -4.42 24.76 -13.99
N THR A 172 -3.92 26.00 -14.01
CA THR A 172 -4.71 27.19 -14.38
C THR A 172 -5.11 27.20 -15.86
N VAL A 173 -4.30 26.62 -16.74
CA VAL A 173 -4.58 26.60 -18.20
C VAL A 173 -5.81 25.75 -18.53
N ALA A 174 -6.06 24.67 -17.78
CA ALA A 174 -7.23 23.81 -17.99
C ALA A 174 -8.57 24.48 -17.63
N ILE A 175 -8.54 25.60 -16.89
CA ILE A 175 -9.74 26.35 -16.48
C ILE A 175 -10.07 27.46 -17.50
N ALA A 176 -9.09 27.90 -18.29
CA ALA A 176 -9.24 29.04 -19.22
C ALA A 176 -10.00 28.69 -20.51
N GLU A 177 -10.10 27.41 -20.91
CA GLU A 177 -10.77 27.01 -22.15
C GLU A 177 -12.32 26.99 -22.09
N LYS A 178 -12.94 27.26 -20.92
CA LYS A 178 -14.41 27.14 -20.76
C LYS A 178 -15.19 28.46 -20.68
N LYS A 179 -14.65 29.58 -21.16
CA LYS A 179 -15.41 30.85 -21.27
C LYS A 179 -15.09 31.66 -22.54
N THR A 180 -15.45 31.13 -23.70
CA THR A 180 -15.72 31.96 -24.90
C THR A 180 -16.95 31.46 -25.63
N ASN A 181 -18.13 31.63 -25.02
CA ASN A 181 -19.38 31.80 -25.76
C ASN A 181 -19.78 33.28 -25.60
N ARG A 182 -19.19 34.14 -26.44
CA ARG A 182 -19.81 35.43 -26.77
C ARG A 182 -20.82 35.12 -27.89
N GLY A 183 -22.10 35.09 -27.55
CA GLY A 183 -23.16 35.12 -28.56
C GLY A 183 -23.15 36.47 -29.30
N PRO A 184 -23.54 36.50 -30.58
CA PRO A 184 -23.55 37.74 -31.34
C PRO A 184 -24.66 38.66 -30.82
N ALA A 185 -24.35 39.95 -30.78
CA ALA A 185 -25.36 41.00 -30.70
C ALA A 185 -26.00 41.14 -32.09
N SER A 186 -27.33 41.07 -32.17
CA SER A 186 -28.13 41.75 -33.20
C SER A 186 -29.62 41.67 -32.88
N GLU A 187 -30.21 42.87 -32.81
CA GLU A 187 -31.63 43.28 -32.96
C GLU A 187 -32.65 42.90 -31.89
#